data_AF-A0A2S4WJ97-F1
#
_entry.id   AF-A0A2S4WJ97-F1
#
_cell.length_a   1.000
_cell.length_b   1.000
_cell.length_c   1.000
_cell.angle_alpha   90.00
_cell.angle_beta   90.00
_cell.angle_gamma   90.00
#
_symmetry.space_group_name_H-M   'P 1'
#
loop_
_entity.id
_entity.type
_entity.pdbx_description
1 polymer ?
#
loop_
_entity_poly.entity_id
_entity_poly.type
_entity_poly.pdbx_seq_one_letter_code
_entity_poly.pdbx_strand_id
1 'polypeptide(L)'
;MVKEVEGNVATYSRLQGGDDSIKKIVTVLKVTKISNWIPPAKWLNKMDHGQIMSNTFGRPVVSLLLESCGTFLPSALGPQEHDPVLGAVFLLHVNGNHWVLPDFTAVDGLKPIPPVLASGKTTSQKTQGWKAHHKKELALYNKELKSQNKKK
;
A
#
# COMPACT_ATOMS: atom_id res chain seq x y z
N MET A 1 -11.46 4.02 -4.01
CA MET A 1 -11.24 2.61 -4.41
C MET A 1 -12.20 2.16 -5.51
N VAL A 2 -13.53 2.08 -5.31
CA VAL A 2 -14.45 1.61 -6.39
C VAL A 2 -14.27 2.41 -7.70
N LYS A 3 -14.34 3.75 -7.63
CA LYS A 3 -14.10 4.63 -8.78
C LYS A 3 -12.72 4.43 -9.43
N GLU A 4 -11.69 4.21 -8.62
CA GLU A 4 -10.32 3.97 -9.09
C GLU A 4 -10.23 2.66 -9.88
N VAL A 5 -10.87 1.59 -9.40
CA VAL A 5 -10.91 0.31 -10.09
C VAL A 5 -11.72 0.39 -11.38
N GLU A 6 -12.92 0.99 -11.32
CA GLU A 6 -13.81 1.16 -12.49
C GLU A 6 -13.17 2.05 -13.57
N GLY A 7 -12.36 3.03 -13.20
CA GLY A 7 -11.61 3.87 -14.14
C GLY A 7 -10.37 3.20 -14.76
N ASN A 8 -9.87 2.11 -14.18
CA ASN A 8 -8.60 1.48 -14.57
C ASN A 8 -8.72 -0.06 -14.68
N VAL A 9 -9.88 -0.56 -15.12
CA VAL A 9 -10.20 -2.01 -15.14
C VAL A 9 -9.12 -2.85 -15.82
N ALA A 10 -8.64 -2.43 -17.00
CA ALA A 10 -7.63 -3.18 -17.75
C ALA A 10 -6.32 -3.35 -16.96
N THR A 11 -5.87 -2.29 -16.27
CA THR A 11 -4.66 -2.32 -15.44
C THR A 11 -4.83 -3.29 -14.29
N TYR A 12 -5.93 -3.18 -13.54
CA TYR A 12 -6.15 -4.01 -12.36
C TYR A 12 -6.50 -5.45 -12.70
N SER A 13 -7.21 -5.71 -13.80
CA SER A 13 -7.48 -7.07 -14.28
C SER A 13 -6.18 -7.85 -14.47
N ARG A 14 -5.18 -7.24 -15.12
CA ARG A 14 -3.84 -7.86 -15.27
C ARG A 14 -3.12 -8.09 -13.93
N LEU A 15 -3.31 -7.20 -12.96
CA LEU A 15 -2.64 -7.27 -11.65
C LEU A 15 -3.33 -8.22 -10.66
N GLN A 16 -4.64 -8.46 -10.80
CA GLN A 16 -5.48 -9.16 -9.82
C GLN A 16 -5.99 -10.51 -10.30
N GLY A 17 -5.45 -11.03 -11.40
CA GLY A 17 -5.81 -12.36 -11.92
C GLY A 17 -7.05 -12.41 -12.80
N GLY A 18 -7.39 -11.31 -13.48
CA GLY A 18 -8.41 -11.25 -14.52
C GLY A 18 -9.70 -10.52 -14.15
N ASP A 19 -10.62 -10.46 -15.12
CA ASP A 19 -11.84 -9.65 -15.03
C ASP A 19 -12.79 -10.15 -13.93
N ASP A 20 -12.86 -11.46 -13.70
CA ASP A 20 -13.73 -12.02 -12.67
C ASP A 20 -13.25 -11.66 -11.25
N SER A 21 -11.93 -11.62 -11.04
CA SER A 21 -11.35 -11.09 -9.80
C SER A 21 -11.74 -9.63 -9.60
N ILE A 22 -11.69 -8.80 -10.65
CA ILE A 22 -12.07 -7.38 -10.56
C ILE A 22 -13.56 -7.20 -10.26
N LYS A 23 -14.44 -7.95 -10.93
CA LYS A 23 -15.88 -7.93 -10.62
C LYS A 23 -16.15 -8.29 -9.16
N LYS A 24 -15.45 -9.30 -8.64
CA LYS A 24 -15.55 -9.71 -7.23
C LYS A 24 -15.07 -8.59 -6.29
N ILE A 25 -13.92 -7.98 -6.58
CA ILE A 25 -13.37 -6.86 -5.80
C ILE A 25 -14.35 -5.68 -5.76
N VAL A 26 -14.88 -5.25 -6.91
CA VAL A 26 -15.84 -4.14 -7.00
C VAL A 26 -17.11 -4.46 -6.22
N THR A 27 -17.62 -5.69 -6.33
CA THR A 27 -18.82 -6.14 -5.61
C THR A 27 -18.64 -6.10 -4.10
N VAL A 28 -17.49 -6.57 -3.61
CA VAL A 28 -17.14 -6.59 -2.19
C VAL A 28 -16.95 -5.18 -1.63
N LEU A 29 -16.30 -4.29 -2.40
CA LEU A 29 -16.07 -2.90 -2.03
C LEU A 29 -17.34 -2.04 -1.99
N LYS A 30 -18.40 -2.43 -2.71
CA LYS A 30 -19.69 -1.72 -2.70
C LYS A 30 -20.44 -2.03 -1.39
N VAL A 31 -20.47 -1.04 -0.51
CA VAL A 31 -21.26 -1.02 0.73
C VAL A 31 -22.28 0.11 0.67
N THR A 32 -23.53 -0.17 1.03
CA THR A 32 -24.64 0.80 0.89
C THR A 32 -24.48 1.99 1.83
N LYS A 33 -24.12 1.71 3.09
CA LYS A 33 -23.84 2.71 4.13
C LYS A 33 -22.74 2.18 5.03
N ILE A 34 -21.72 3.01 5.31
CA ILE A 34 -20.59 2.64 6.18
C ILE A 34 -21.02 2.45 7.64
N SER A 35 -22.14 3.06 8.04
CA SER A 35 -22.74 2.92 9.37
C SER A 35 -23.38 1.54 9.60
N ASN A 36 -23.64 0.77 8.54
CA ASN A 36 -24.24 -0.54 8.67
C ASN A 36 -23.16 -1.56 9.04
N TRP A 37 -23.57 -2.62 9.74
CA TRP A 37 -22.71 -3.78 9.95
C TRP A 37 -22.23 -4.32 8.60
N ILE A 38 -20.91 -4.42 8.42
CA ILE A 38 -20.29 -4.92 7.20
C ILE A 38 -19.83 -6.36 7.45
N PRO A 39 -20.33 -7.36 6.70
CA PRO A 39 -19.95 -8.75 6.93
C PRO A 39 -18.48 -9.00 6.59
N PRO A 40 -17.81 -9.98 7.25
CA PRO A 40 -16.41 -10.34 6.96
C PRO A 40 -16.11 -10.65 5.50
N ALA A 41 -17.08 -11.22 4.76
CA ALA A 41 -16.94 -11.47 3.31
C ALA A 41 -16.72 -10.18 2.48
N LYS A 42 -17.02 -9.01 3.05
CA LYS A 42 -16.78 -7.70 2.45
C LYS A 42 -15.53 -7.00 2.98
N TRP A 43 -14.78 -7.62 3.89
CA TRP A 43 -13.57 -7.02 4.44
C TRP A 43 -12.40 -7.20 3.48
N LEU A 44 -11.52 -6.20 3.45
CA LEU A 44 -10.24 -6.31 2.77
C LEU A 44 -9.39 -7.28 3.59
N ASN A 45 -8.98 -8.41 3.03
CA ASN A 45 -8.20 -9.42 3.74
C ASN A 45 -6.81 -9.67 3.14
N LYS A 46 -6.42 -8.92 2.09
CA LYS A 46 -5.17 -9.14 1.37
C LYS A 46 -4.41 -7.86 1.06
N MET A 47 -3.09 -8.00 1.04
CA MET A 47 -2.16 -7.02 0.44
C MET A 47 -2.41 -6.77 -1.04
N ASP A 48 -3.10 -7.67 -1.75
CA ASP A 48 -3.33 -7.57 -3.20
C ASP A 48 -3.95 -6.21 -3.60
N HIS A 49 -4.78 -5.61 -2.76
CA HIS A 49 -5.41 -4.31 -3.03
C HIS A 49 -4.51 -3.10 -2.73
N GLY A 50 -3.29 -3.31 -2.25
CA GLY A 50 -2.36 -2.25 -1.88
C GLY A 50 -2.11 -1.24 -3.01
N GLN A 51 -2.00 -1.72 -4.26
CA GLN A 51 -1.84 -0.85 -5.42
C GLN A 51 -3.08 -0.01 -5.70
N ILE A 52 -4.29 -0.55 -5.49
CA ILE A 52 -5.55 0.18 -5.66
C ILE A 52 -5.66 1.27 -4.58
N MET A 53 -5.25 0.96 -3.35
CA MET A 53 -5.23 1.91 -2.24
C MET A 53 -4.22 3.04 -2.48
N SER A 54 -2.98 2.73 -2.86
CA SER A 54 -1.95 3.74 -3.10
C SER A 54 -2.35 4.70 -4.22
N ASN A 55 -2.94 4.19 -5.30
CA ASN A 55 -3.47 5.02 -6.38
C ASN A 55 -4.70 5.84 -5.95
N THR A 56 -5.63 5.24 -5.20
CA THR A 56 -6.82 5.94 -4.67
C THR A 56 -6.42 7.13 -3.80
N PHE A 57 -5.43 6.96 -2.93
CA PHE A 57 -5.02 8.00 -1.99
C PHE A 57 -3.96 8.94 -2.57
N GLY A 58 -3.36 8.61 -3.71
CA GLY A 58 -2.26 9.37 -4.29
C GLY A 58 -1.00 9.38 -3.42
N ARG A 59 -0.82 8.40 -2.52
CA ARG A 59 0.32 8.31 -1.59
C ARG A 59 0.71 6.85 -1.31
N PRO A 60 1.95 6.58 -0.88
CA PRO A 60 2.39 5.24 -0.55
C PRO A 60 1.53 4.58 0.52
N VAL A 61 1.35 3.26 0.39
CA VAL A 61 0.68 2.43 1.41
C VAL A 61 1.66 1.35 1.84
N VAL A 62 1.97 1.30 3.13
CA VAL A 62 2.81 0.30 3.77
C VAL A 62 1.90 -0.71 4.46
N SER A 63 2.05 -1.97 4.11
CA SER A 63 1.39 -3.08 4.79
C SER A 63 2.36 -3.72 5.78
N LEU A 64 1.90 -3.90 7.02
CA LEU A 64 2.61 -4.58 8.09
C LEU A 64 1.80 -5.80 8.51
N LEU A 65 2.40 -6.98 8.38
CA LEU A 65 1.90 -8.26 8.84
C LEU A 65 2.93 -8.86 9.80
N LEU A 66 2.53 -9.83 10.60
CA LEU A 66 3.42 -10.46 11.58
C LEU A 66 4.69 -11.07 10.94
N GLU A 67 4.54 -11.65 9.74
CA GLU A 67 5.62 -12.37 9.05
C GLU A 67 6.14 -11.64 7.81
N SER A 68 5.51 -10.52 7.41
CA SER A 68 5.92 -9.81 6.20
C SER A 68 5.51 -8.35 6.23
N CYS A 69 6.22 -7.54 5.46
CA CYS A 69 5.83 -6.16 5.21
C CYS A 69 6.17 -5.78 3.77
N GLY A 70 5.50 -4.75 3.27
CA GLY A 70 5.75 -4.28 1.91
C GLY A 70 5.10 -2.95 1.61
N THR A 71 5.65 -2.25 0.63
CA THR A 71 5.22 -0.91 0.25
C THR A 71 4.63 -0.90 -1.15
N PHE A 72 3.45 -0.32 -1.30
CA PHE A 72 2.83 -0.03 -2.59
C PHE A 72 2.97 1.46 -2.88
N LEU A 73 3.63 1.78 -3.98
CA LEU A 73 3.78 3.17 -4.44
C LEU A 73 2.65 3.51 -5.41
N PRO A 74 2.17 4.77 -5.44
CA PRO A 74 1.25 5.21 -6.48
C PRO A 74 1.92 5.12 -7.86
N SER A 75 1.21 4.49 -8.79
CA SER A 75 1.59 4.44 -10.20
C SER A 75 0.87 5.52 -11.02
N ALA A 76 -0.30 5.98 -10.56
CA ALA A 76 -1.15 6.95 -11.25
C ALA A 76 -0.67 8.40 -11.09
N LEU A 77 -0.17 8.76 -9.90
CA LEU A 77 0.30 10.10 -9.55
C LEU A 77 1.74 10.04 -9.04
N GLY A 78 2.55 11.05 -9.36
CA GLY A 78 3.89 11.24 -8.77
C GLY A 78 3.82 12.00 -7.44
N PRO A 79 4.93 12.12 -6.70
CA PRO A 79 4.98 12.97 -5.52
C PRO A 79 4.74 14.44 -5.91
N GLN A 80 3.95 15.16 -5.13
CA GLN A 80 3.74 16.60 -5.31
C GLN A 80 4.69 17.37 -4.38
N GLU A 81 5.39 18.37 -4.91
CA GLU A 81 6.44 19.13 -4.18
C GLU A 81 5.89 19.98 -3.03
N HIS A 82 4.61 20.34 -3.07
CA HIS A 82 3.98 21.27 -2.12
C HIS A 82 3.03 20.61 -1.12
N ASP A 83 2.94 19.28 -1.09
CA ASP A 83 2.08 18.60 -0.11
C ASP A 83 2.90 18.31 1.15
N PRO A 84 2.75 19.09 2.24
CA PRO A 84 3.54 18.90 3.42
C PRO A 84 3.05 17.61 4.09
N VAL A 85 3.83 16.54 3.98
CA VAL A 85 3.62 15.29 4.71
C VAL A 85 2.36 14.51 4.28
N LEU A 86 2.24 14.14 3.00
CA LEU A 86 1.57 12.87 2.66
C LEU A 86 2.53 11.71 2.93
N GLY A 87 2.87 11.51 4.20
CA GLY A 87 3.63 10.34 4.65
C GLY A 87 2.91 9.05 4.23
N ALA A 88 3.68 7.98 4.09
CA ALA A 88 3.11 6.66 3.78
C ALA A 88 2.01 6.30 4.78
N VAL A 89 0.91 5.72 4.28
CA VAL A 89 -0.16 5.18 5.13
C VAL A 89 0.26 3.79 5.57
N PHE A 90 0.49 3.63 6.86
CA PHE A 90 0.84 2.33 7.45
C PHE A 90 -0.43 1.61 7.89
N LEU A 91 -0.58 0.37 7.44
CA LEU A 91 -1.69 -0.50 7.78
C LEU A 91 -1.14 -1.74 8.47
N LEU A 92 -1.50 -1.95 9.73
CA LEU A 92 -1.17 -3.14 10.49
C LEU A 92 -2.32 -4.15 10.40
N HIS A 93 -2.03 -5.35 9.93
CA HIS A 93 -2.98 -6.46 9.92
C HIS A 93 -2.92 -7.21 11.26
N VAL A 94 -4.06 -7.29 11.96
CA VAL A 94 -4.18 -7.90 13.28
C VAL A 94 -5.24 -9.00 13.23
N ASN A 95 -4.99 -10.14 13.90
CA ASN A 95 -5.93 -11.25 14.07
C ASN A 95 -6.53 -11.81 12.77
N GLY A 96 -5.83 -11.67 11.64
CA GLY A 96 -6.24 -12.24 10.36
C GLY A 96 -7.41 -11.54 9.68
N ASN A 97 -8.00 -10.51 10.28
CA ASN A 97 -9.20 -9.86 9.76
C ASN A 97 -9.35 -8.36 10.10
N HIS A 98 -8.43 -7.76 10.84
CA HIS A 98 -8.54 -6.37 11.26
C HIS A 98 -7.38 -5.53 10.75
N TRP A 99 -7.66 -4.28 10.38
CA TRP A 99 -6.65 -3.29 9.98
C TRP A 99 -6.62 -2.16 10.97
N VAL A 100 -5.43 -1.84 11.46
CA VAL A 100 -5.20 -0.72 12.38
C VAL A 100 -4.31 0.30 11.68
N LEU A 101 -4.51 1.58 12.02
CA LEU A 101 -3.56 2.65 11.75
C LEU A 101 -2.63 2.79 12.96
N PRO A 102 -1.49 2.09 13.00
CA PRO A 102 -0.54 2.22 14.09
C PRO A 102 0.02 3.64 14.18
N ASP A 103 0.22 4.09 15.42
CA ASP A 103 1.05 5.25 15.71
C ASP A 103 2.52 4.82 15.74
N PHE A 104 3.40 5.64 15.14
CA PHE A 104 4.83 5.36 15.08
C PHE A 104 5.62 6.53 15.62
N THR A 105 6.53 6.22 16.53
CA THR A 105 7.65 7.09 16.83
C THR A 105 8.63 7.07 15.66
N ALA A 106 8.90 8.25 15.10
CA ALA A 106 9.92 8.40 14.08
C ALA A 106 11.32 8.27 14.69
N VAL A 107 12.23 7.63 13.97
CA VAL A 107 13.66 7.58 14.32
C VAL A 107 14.35 8.65 13.50
N ASP A 108 15.01 9.62 14.17
CA ASP A 108 15.62 10.79 13.51
C ASP A 108 14.63 11.57 12.61
N GLY A 109 13.36 11.62 13.01
CA GLY A 109 12.29 12.26 12.23
C GLY A 109 11.83 11.47 10.99
N LEU A 110 12.35 10.25 10.77
CA LEU A 110 11.99 9.37 9.67
C LEU A 110 11.18 8.16 10.13
N LYS A 111 10.18 7.77 9.34
CA LYS A 111 9.46 6.50 9.50
C LYS A 111 9.99 5.51 8.48
N PRO A 112 10.54 4.35 8.88
CA PRO A 112 11.13 3.40 7.94
C PRO A 112 10.06 2.84 6.98
N ILE A 113 10.41 2.77 5.70
CA ILE A 113 9.52 2.24 4.65
C ILE A 113 10.08 0.89 4.18
N PRO A 114 9.32 -0.22 4.29
CA PRO A 114 9.72 -1.52 3.77
C PRO A 114 9.94 -1.54 2.25
N PRO A 115 10.53 -2.61 1.70
CA PRO A 115 10.78 -2.73 0.27
C PRO A 115 9.49 -2.56 -0.55
N VAL A 116 9.65 -1.93 -1.71
CA VAL A 116 8.54 -1.69 -2.64
C VAL A 116 8.17 -2.99 -3.34
N LEU A 117 6.91 -3.39 -3.20
CA LEU A 117 6.31 -4.52 -3.92
C LEU A 117 5.95 -4.06 -5.33
N ALA A 118 6.89 -4.14 -6.27
CA ALA A 118 6.67 -3.81 -7.67
C ALA A 118 7.28 -4.84 -8.61
N SER A 119 6.66 -5.04 -9.77
CA SER A 119 7.24 -5.85 -10.85
C SER A 119 8.48 -5.16 -11.42
N GLY A 120 9.64 -5.82 -11.35
CA GLY A 120 10.95 -5.26 -11.70
C GLY A 120 11.15 -4.89 -13.17
N LYS A 121 10.24 -5.25 -14.08
CA LYS A 121 10.47 -5.15 -15.54
C LYS A 121 10.09 -3.80 -16.17
N THR A 122 9.27 -2.97 -15.52
CA THR A 122 8.87 -1.65 -16.04
C THR A 122 8.30 -0.78 -14.92
N THR A 123 9.17 -0.10 -14.18
CA THR A 123 8.74 0.86 -13.15
C THR A 123 8.46 2.22 -13.82
N SER A 124 7.24 2.76 -13.68
CA SER A 124 6.88 4.06 -14.29
C SER A 124 7.73 5.21 -13.73
N GLN A 125 7.91 6.30 -14.50
CA GLN A 125 8.59 7.52 -14.03
C GLN A 125 8.01 8.03 -12.70
N LYS A 126 6.69 7.98 -12.55
CA LYS A 126 5.98 8.35 -11.31
C LYS A 126 6.42 7.50 -10.12
N THR A 127 6.51 6.18 -10.32
CA THR A 127 6.95 5.25 -9.28
C THR A 127 8.42 5.49 -8.93
N GLN A 128 9.28 5.83 -9.90
CA GLN A 128 10.67 6.22 -9.63
C GLN A 128 10.74 7.54 -8.85
N GLY A 129 9.89 8.51 -9.17
CA GLY A 129 9.75 9.76 -8.41
C GLY A 129 9.45 9.47 -6.94
N TRP A 130 8.49 8.58 -6.66
CA TRP A 130 8.18 8.16 -5.28
C TRP A 130 9.35 7.46 -4.58
N LYS A 131 10.10 6.60 -5.27
CA LYS A 131 11.31 5.97 -4.70
C LYS A 131 12.38 7.00 -4.35
N ALA A 132 12.56 8.01 -5.21
CA ALA A 132 13.50 9.09 -4.96
C ALA A 132 13.06 9.96 -3.78
N HIS A 133 11.76 10.26 -3.69
CA HIS A 133 11.17 11.04 -2.60
C HIS A 133 11.38 10.36 -1.24
N HIS A 134 11.19 9.03 -1.14
CA HIS A 134 11.35 8.26 0.10
C HIS A 134 12.71 7.55 0.26
N LYS A 135 13.75 8.06 -0.39
CA LYS A 135 15.07 7.39 -0.41
C LYS A 135 15.66 7.22 1.00
N LYS A 136 15.47 8.18 1.90
CA LYS A 136 16.03 8.15 3.26
C LYS A 136 15.31 7.11 4.12
N GLU A 137 13.99 7.03 4.02
CA GLU A 137 13.13 6.08 4.74
C GLU A 137 13.39 4.64 4.31
N LEU A 138 13.59 4.42 3.00
CA LEU A 138 13.99 3.13 2.44
C LEU A 138 15.40 2.72 2.90
N ALA A 139 16.34 3.67 2.97
CA ALA A 139 17.69 3.41 3.45
C ALA A 139 17.71 3.05 4.95
N LEU A 140 16.88 3.71 5.76
CA LEU A 140 16.72 3.42 7.18
C LEU A 140 16.26 1.98 7.41
N TYR A 141 15.23 1.52 6.69
CA TYR A 141 14.78 0.13 6.78
C TYR A 141 15.90 -0.87 6.47
N ASN A 142 16.64 -0.64 5.37
CA ASN A 142 17.72 -1.54 4.96
C ASN A 142 18.90 -1.56 5.95
N LYS A 143 19.18 -0.43 6.61
CA LYS A 143 20.22 -0.35 7.66
C LYS A 143 19.83 -1.23 8.84
N GLU A 144 18.59 -1.15 9.30
CA GLU A 144 18.11 -1.96 10.43
C GLU A 144 18.00 -3.45 10.09
N LEU A 145 17.55 -3.79 8.87
CA LEU A 145 17.54 -5.19 8.43
C LEU A 145 18.94 -5.82 8.46
N LYS A 146 19.95 -5.08 8.02
CA LYS A 146 21.36 -5.52 8.08
C LYS A 146 21.88 -5.62 9.52
N SER A 147 21.44 -4.74 10.42
CA SER A 147 21.86 -4.76 11.82
C SER A 147 21.31 -6.01 12.54
N GLN A 148 20.08 -6.40 12.26
CA GLN A 148 19.47 -7.62 12.84
C GLN A 148 20.12 -8.90 12.33
N ASN A 149 20.44 -8.98 11.04
CA ASN A 149 21.09 -10.15 10.47
C ASN A 149 22.51 -10.39 11.00
N LYS A 150 23.18 -9.37 11.55
CA LYS A 150 24.50 -9.51 12.21
C LYS A 150 24.41 -9.97 13.66
N LYS A 151 23.22 -9.95 14.27
CA LYS A 151 22.98 -10.34 15.67
C LYS A 151 22.46 -11.77 15.83
N LYS A 152 22.20 -12.46 14.72
CA LYS A 152 21.86 -13.89 14.65
C LYS A 152 23.11 -14.68 14.31
#